data_AF-B7KQT2-F1
#
_entry.id   AF-B7KQT2-F1
#
_cell.length_a   1.000
_cell.length_b   1.000
_cell.length_c   1.000
_cell.angle_alpha   90.00
_cell.angle_beta   90.00
_cell.angle_gamma   90.00
#
_symmetry.space_group_name_H-M   'P 1'
#
loop_
_entity.id
_entity.type
_entity.pdbx_description
1 polymer ?
#
loop_
_entity_poly.entity_id
_entity_poly.type
_entity_poly.pdbx_seq_one_letter_code
_entity_poly.pdbx_strand_id
1 'polypeptide(L)'
;MERGVGPGSSESWLRPGLTCWRQERAGRIAVLHDGAAYFAAAHAALLKARTSITLIGWSFDPRARLLPGDSPDAGETLAELLRRLKAARPELAIRILIWDMPWPISAGNDHTPDSVRESLGPEIDFRIDGTLPLGACQHQKILVIDDAIAFSGGSDFEVNRWDTPAHRDRDPRRRLPSGEDYPPRHDVMMLVDRDAARALADLARERWRRATGESLPSADGDPDGDPDLDPWPESLAPHLTDVTVGLARTDPPLAGRPAVTESAALYRASIRAAERFIYLENQYLTSPVVAEALAERLAEPDGPEIVIVLSERSPSGFDRLTMDSARRGLIRALRRADRFDRLRIVAPHTEKGRPILVHAKVAIIDERLLRIGSTNLNNRSLGYDTECDLAVEVPADDAEARAALRRLLVRLLSHHGGCPPDVFGQAFAARGSLRAVLDDPRLMPCSRVCPLVPSRRGPVARLVEAFHLGDPVSPADAWRPWRRRKALRRVGGSGFLEEDTASQPEKAALGAS
;
A
#
# COMPACT_ATOMS: atom_id res chain seq x y z
N MET A 1 33.99 11.09 10.18
CA MET A 1 34.43 9.71 10.46
C MET A 1 33.19 8.84 10.52
N GLU A 2 32.66 8.49 9.34
CA GLU A 2 31.56 7.55 9.21
C GLU A 2 32.18 6.15 9.19
N ARG A 3 31.90 5.35 10.22
CA ARG A 3 32.26 3.93 10.21
C ARG A 3 31.34 3.26 9.20
N GLY A 4 31.93 2.67 8.17
CA GLY A 4 31.24 1.79 7.25
C GLY A 4 30.53 0.69 8.04
N VAL A 5 29.23 0.58 7.83
CA VAL A 5 28.44 -0.57 8.26
C VAL A 5 28.79 -1.68 7.29
N GLY A 6 29.50 -2.72 7.76
CA GLY A 6 29.77 -3.92 6.97
C GLY A 6 28.49 -4.69 6.66
N PRO A 7 28.51 -5.57 5.64
CA PRO A 7 27.38 -6.46 5.34
C PRO A 7 27.14 -7.41 6.51
N GLY A 8 25.86 -7.55 6.93
CA GLY A 8 25.46 -8.39 8.05
C GLY A 8 25.26 -7.69 9.41
N SER A 9 24.77 -6.44 9.47
CA SER A 9 24.41 -5.86 10.76
C SER A 9 23.23 -6.63 11.40
N SER A 10 23.47 -7.17 12.60
CA SER A 10 22.48 -7.79 13.49
C SER A 10 21.46 -6.81 14.06
N GLU A 11 21.40 -5.59 13.53
CA GLU A 11 20.58 -4.51 14.04
C GLU A 11 19.19 -4.60 13.38
N SER A 12 18.15 -4.58 14.21
CA SER A 12 16.76 -4.55 13.79
C SER A 12 16.51 -3.40 12.81
N TRP A 13 15.81 -3.68 11.71
CA TRP A 13 15.31 -2.65 10.80
C TRP A 13 14.11 -1.91 11.39
N LEU A 14 13.37 -2.55 12.30
CA LEU A 14 12.34 -1.91 13.11
C LEU A 14 12.98 -1.21 14.31
N ARG A 15 13.08 0.12 14.25
CA ARG A 15 13.67 0.97 15.30
C ARG A 15 12.65 2.04 15.72
N PRO A 16 12.01 1.89 16.89
CA PRO A 16 11.07 2.88 17.42
C PRO A 16 11.65 4.29 17.44
N GLY A 17 10.84 5.27 17.02
CA GLY A 17 11.24 6.67 16.91
C GLY A 17 12.09 7.02 15.68
N LEU A 18 12.46 6.04 14.85
CA LEU A 18 13.24 6.27 13.63
C LEU A 18 12.59 5.67 12.37
N THR A 19 12.29 4.38 12.40
CA THR A 19 11.76 3.62 11.25
C THR A 19 10.38 3.04 11.52
N CYS A 20 9.96 3.02 12.79
CA CYS A 20 8.60 2.72 13.20
C CYS A 20 8.24 3.58 14.42
N TRP A 21 6.95 3.74 14.70
CA TRP A 21 6.45 4.36 15.92
C TRP A 21 6.76 3.50 17.14
N ARG A 22 6.37 2.22 17.06
CA ARG A 22 6.53 1.22 18.10
C ARG A 22 6.56 -0.19 17.49
N GLN A 23 7.04 -1.12 18.29
CA GLN A 23 7.01 -2.56 18.02
C GLN A 23 6.04 -3.21 18.99
N GLU A 24 5.17 -4.07 18.47
CA GLU A 24 4.12 -4.73 19.25
C GLU A 24 4.09 -6.21 18.91
N ARG A 25 3.47 -7.01 19.79
CA ARG A 25 3.31 -8.45 19.56
C ARG A 25 1.98 -8.71 18.86
N ALA A 26 2.02 -9.53 17.82
CA ALA A 26 0.84 -10.12 17.22
C ALA A 26 0.88 -11.63 17.47
N GLY A 27 -0.21 -12.18 18.01
CA GLY A 27 -0.38 -13.62 18.17
C GLY A 27 -0.65 -14.29 16.82
N ARG A 28 -1.39 -13.62 15.94
CA ARG A 28 -1.75 -14.08 14.61
C ARG A 28 -1.65 -12.95 13.60
N ILE A 29 -1.09 -13.27 12.43
CA ILE A 29 -1.08 -12.40 11.26
C ILE A 29 -1.62 -13.16 10.07
N ALA A 30 -2.55 -12.55 9.34
CA ALA A 30 -2.99 -13.04 8.04
C ALA A 30 -2.85 -11.96 6.96
N VAL A 31 -2.38 -12.37 5.77
CA VAL A 31 -2.31 -11.52 4.60
C VAL A 31 -3.47 -11.85 3.68
N LEU A 32 -4.26 -10.83 3.35
CA LEU A 32 -5.48 -10.91 2.56
C LEU A 32 -5.17 -10.39 1.17
N HIS A 33 -5.19 -11.32 0.21
CA HIS A 33 -4.88 -11.07 -1.18
C HIS A 33 -6.17 -10.71 -1.92
N ASP A 34 -6.21 -9.48 -2.45
CA ASP A 34 -7.34 -8.84 -3.12
C ASP A 34 -8.56 -8.59 -2.23
N GLY A 35 -9.47 -7.77 -2.76
CA GLY A 35 -10.66 -7.32 -2.07
C GLY A 35 -11.60 -8.47 -1.67
N ALA A 36 -11.66 -9.57 -2.41
CA ALA A 36 -12.53 -10.70 -2.04
C ALA A 36 -12.10 -11.36 -0.72
N ALA A 37 -10.80 -11.59 -0.53
CA ALA A 37 -10.31 -12.16 0.72
C ALA A 37 -10.48 -11.18 1.88
N TYR A 38 -10.17 -9.89 1.65
CA TYR A 38 -10.35 -8.85 2.65
C TYR A 38 -11.81 -8.69 3.07
N PHE A 39 -12.72 -8.54 2.11
CA PHE A 39 -14.13 -8.29 2.40
C PHE A 39 -14.80 -9.48 3.07
N ALA A 40 -14.43 -10.71 2.69
CA ALA A 40 -14.95 -11.90 3.37
C ALA A 40 -14.47 -11.99 4.83
N ALA A 41 -13.18 -11.72 5.08
CA ALA A 41 -12.62 -11.69 6.43
C ALA A 41 -13.24 -10.57 7.28
N ALA A 42 -13.37 -9.36 6.70
CA ALA A 42 -14.01 -8.23 7.37
C ALA A 42 -15.49 -8.53 7.68
N HIS A 43 -16.24 -9.12 6.75
CA HIS A 43 -17.63 -9.53 6.98
C HIS A 43 -17.75 -10.47 8.18
N ALA A 44 -16.97 -11.56 8.20
CA ALA A 44 -16.98 -12.53 9.29
C ALA A 44 -16.63 -11.89 10.64
N ALA A 45 -15.66 -10.98 10.66
CA ALA A 45 -15.26 -10.27 11.86
C ALA A 45 -16.32 -9.26 12.34
N LEU A 46 -16.94 -8.50 11.44
CA LEU A 46 -18.00 -7.54 11.75
C LEU A 46 -19.21 -8.22 12.41
N LEU A 47 -19.57 -9.43 11.97
CA LEU A 47 -20.65 -10.20 12.58
C LEU A 47 -20.38 -10.54 14.06
N LYS A 48 -19.11 -10.71 14.43
CA LYS A 48 -18.65 -11.02 15.79
C LYS A 48 -18.45 -9.79 16.67
N ALA A 49 -18.45 -8.58 16.12
CA ALA A 49 -18.21 -7.34 16.86
C ALA A 49 -19.23 -7.13 18.01
N ARG A 50 -18.72 -6.79 19.20
CA ARG A 50 -19.53 -6.64 20.43
C ARG A 50 -19.49 -5.25 21.02
N THR A 51 -18.31 -4.62 21.05
CA THR A 51 -18.10 -3.35 21.76
C THR A 51 -17.92 -2.19 20.79
N SER A 52 -17.10 -2.35 19.75
CA SER A 52 -16.86 -1.28 18.79
C SER A 52 -16.37 -1.74 17.41
N ILE A 53 -16.76 -0.95 16.41
CA ILE A 53 -16.24 -1.00 15.05
C ILE A 53 -15.74 0.40 14.72
N THR A 54 -14.44 0.56 14.46
CA THR A 54 -13.86 1.84 14.05
C THR A 54 -13.17 1.72 12.70
N LEU A 55 -13.65 2.51 11.73
CA LEU A 55 -13.13 2.56 10.37
C LEU A 55 -12.48 3.92 10.12
N ILE A 56 -11.22 3.89 9.70
CA ILE A 56 -10.46 5.04 9.19
C ILE A 56 -10.18 4.78 7.72
N GLY A 57 -10.63 5.64 6.81
CA GLY A 57 -10.48 5.42 5.37
C GLY A 57 -10.16 6.67 4.58
N TRP A 58 -9.64 6.49 3.37
CA TRP A 58 -9.55 7.57 2.40
C TRP A 58 -10.93 7.89 1.83
N SER A 59 -11.74 6.85 1.61
CA SER A 59 -13.13 6.96 1.19
C SER A 59 -13.98 5.78 1.71
N PHE A 60 -15.30 5.89 1.58
CA PHE A 60 -16.25 4.87 2.02
C PHE A 60 -17.52 4.94 1.18
N ASP A 61 -17.88 3.83 0.54
CA ASP A 61 -19.16 3.69 -0.17
C ASP A 61 -20.09 2.73 0.60
N PRO A 62 -21.22 3.24 1.15
CA PRO A 62 -22.16 2.42 1.92
C PRO A 62 -22.80 1.28 1.10
N ARG A 63 -22.76 1.36 -0.23
CA ARG A 63 -23.36 0.37 -1.15
C ARG A 63 -22.40 -0.77 -1.50
N ALA A 64 -21.16 -0.71 -1.02
CA ALA A 64 -20.19 -1.78 -1.19
C ALA A 64 -20.78 -3.12 -0.68
N ARG A 65 -20.60 -4.19 -1.47
CA ARG A 65 -21.03 -5.54 -1.12
C ARG A 65 -19.81 -6.35 -0.74
N LEU A 66 -19.81 -6.91 0.48
CA LEU A 66 -18.65 -7.66 0.96
C LEU A 66 -18.56 -9.06 0.35
N LEU A 67 -19.70 -9.69 0.08
CA LEU A 67 -19.81 -11.07 -0.41
C LEU A 67 -20.63 -11.19 -1.71
N PRO A 68 -20.30 -10.46 -2.80
CA PRO A 68 -21.07 -10.52 -4.04
C PRO A 68 -21.01 -11.90 -4.72
N GLY A 69 -22.07 -12.26 -5.45
CA GLY A 69 -22.18 -13.53 -6.19
C GLY A 69 -23.20 -14.48 -5.56
N ASP A 70 -22.82 -15.75 -5.37
CA ASP A 70 -23.74 -16.81 -4.91
C ASP A 70 -23.80 -16.95 -3.38
N SER A 71 -23.26 -15.98 -2.64
CA SER A 71 -23.37 -15.95 -1.16
C SER A 71 -24.83 -15.70 -0.75
N PRO A 72 -25.32 -16.31 0.35
CA PRO A 72 -26.60 -15.94 0.94
C PRO A 72 -26.72 -14.43 1.23
N ASP A 73 -25.59 -13.79 1.56
CA ASP A 73 -25.52 -12.37 1.90
C ASP A 73 -25.14 -11.49 0.69
N ALA A 74 -25.14 -12.01 -0.54
CA ALA A 74 -24.74 -11.24 -1.72
C ALA A 74 -25.61 -10.00 -1.98
N GLY A 75 -26.87 -10.05 -1.52
CA GLY A 75 -27.84 -8.98 -1.59
C GLY A 75 -27.62 -7.86 -0.56
N GLU A 76 -26.80 -8.07 0.46
CA GLU A 76 -26.60 -7.09 1.54
C GLU A 76 -25.45 -6.11 1.23
N THR A 77 -25.75 -4.83 1.38
CA THR A 77 -24.78 -3.73 1.35
C THR A 77 -24.10 -3.53 2.71
N LEU A 78 -22.93 -2.89 2.72
CA LEU A 78 -22.22 -2.60 3.95
C LEU A 78 -23.05 -1.73 4.91
N ALA A 79 -23.80 -0.75 4.40
CA ALA A 79 -24.68 0.04 5.25
C ALA A 79 -25.84 -0.77 5.85
N GLU A 80 -26.44 -1.71 5.11
CA GLU A 80 -27.46 -2.62 5.64
C GLU A 80 -26.90 -3.52 6.73
N LEU A 81 -25.72 -4.10 6.50
CA LEU A 81 -25.01 -4.90 7.51
C LEU A 81 -24.77 -4.09 8.79
N LEU A 82 -24.18 -2.90 8.69
CA LEU A 82 -23.87 -2.07 9.85
C LEU A 82 -25.13 -1.64 10.60
N ARG A 83 -26.20 -1.27 9.89
CA ARG A 83 -27.51 -0.95 10.51
C ARG A 83 -28.10 -2.16 11.22
N ARG A 84 -28.05 -3.34 10.60
CA ARG A 84 -28.54 -4.59 11.21
C ARG A 84 -27.76 -4.93 12.47
N LEU A 85 -26.43 -4.78 12.46
CA LEU A 85 -25.59 -4.99 13.64
C LEU A 85 -25.91 -3.99 14.75
N LYS A 86 -26.07 -2.70 14.41
CA LYS A 86 -26.44 -1.66 15.39
C LYS A 86 -27.82 -1.90 15.99
N ALA A 87 -28.81 -2.29 15.18
CA ALA A 87 -30.16 -2.60 15.66
C ALA A 87 -30.18 -3.85 16.56
N ALA A 88 -29.40 -4.88 16.22
CA ALA A 88 -29.30 -6.10 17.02
C ALA A 88 -28.50 -5.89 18.32
N ARG A 89 -27.58 -4.92 18.35
CA ARG A 89 -26.69 -4.61 19.46
C ARG A 89 -26.66 -3.09 19.68
N PRO A 90 -27.67 -2.50 20.35
CA PRO A 90 -27.75 -1.05 20.53
C PRO A 90 -26.52 -0.42 21.21
N GLU A 91 -25.82 -1.18 22.05
CA GLU A 91 -24.57 -0.74 22.72
C GLU A 91 -23.32 -0.80 21.82
N LEU A 92 -23.38 -1.46 20.66
CA LEU A 92 -22.27 -1.54 19.73
C LEU A 92 -21.98 -0.14 19.16
N ALA A 93 -20.76 0.35 19.38
CA ALA A 93 -20.35 1.65 18.87
C ALA A 93 -19.72 1.52 17.47
N ILE A 94 -20.41 2.04 16.44
CA ILE A 94 -19.92 2.02 15.06
C ILE A 94 -19.48 3.43 14.66
N ARG A 95 -18.21 3.57 14.27
CA ARG A 95 -17.54 4.84 14.00
C ARG A 95 -16.81 4.79 12.67
N ILE A 96 -17.07 5.76 11.80
CA ILE A 96 -16.49 5.84 10.47
C ILE A 96 -15.92 7.24 10.28
N LEU A 97 -14.62 7.34 10.04
CA LEU A 97 -13.92 8.59 9.74
C LEU A 97 -13.30 8.49 8.34
N ILE A 98 -13.78 9.32 7.42
CA ILE A 98 -13.20 9.41 6.05
C ILE A 98 -12.65 10.79 5.76
N TRP A 99 -11.75 10.89 4.79
CA TRP A 99 -11.14 12.14 4.38
C TRP A 99 -12.15 13.14 3.76
N ASP A 100 -11.97 14.43 4.02
CA ASP A 100 -12.65 15.51 3.29
C ASP A 100 -12.11 15.62 1.85
N MET A 101 -12.70 14.84 0.95
CA MET A 101 -12.28 14.77 -0.44
C MET A 101 -12.63 16.07 -1.20
N PRO A 102 -11.65 16.79 -1.76
CA PRO A 102 -11.90 18.02 -2.51
C PRO A 102 -12.63 17.71 -3.83
N TRP A 103 -13.45 18.67 -4.28
CA TRP A 103 -14.36 18.53 -5.42
C TRP A 103 -13.75 17.88 -6.69
N PRO A 104 -12.53 18.22 -7.16
CA PRO A 104 -11.98 17.59 -8.37
C PRO A 104 -11.77 16.08 -8.26
N ILE A 105 -11.58 15.56 -7.04
CA ILE A 105 -11.39 14.14 -6.76
C ILE A 105 -12.74 13.48 -6.52
N SER A 106 -13.63 14.13 -5.77
CA SER A 106 -14.97 13.60 -5.47
C SER A 106 -15.97 13.76 -6.62
N ALA A 107 -15.66 14.51 -7.69
CA ALA A 107 -16.54 14.65 -8.85
C ALA A 107 -16.85 13.33 -9.57
N GLY A 108 -16.02 12.30 -9.38
CA GLY A 108 -16.28 10.94 -9.87
C GLY A 108 -17.11 10.06 -8.92
N ASN A 109 -17.37 10.52 -7.70
CA ASN A 109 -18.22 9.82 -6.75
C ASN A 109 -19.68 10.16 -7.08
N ASP A 110 -20.49 9.12 -7.16
CA ASP A 110 -21.94 9.19 -7.35
C ASP A 110 -22.71 9.29 -6.01
N HIS A 111 -22.00 9.55 -4.91
CA HIS A 111 -22.55 9.75 -3.57
C HIS A 111 -21.88 10.93 -2.87
N THR A 112 -22.65 11.61 -2.01
CA THR A 112 -22.19 12.73 -1.16
C THR A 112 -22.07 12.28 0.31
N PRO A 113 -21.30 12.98 1.16
CA PRO A 113 -21.26 12.71 2.59
C PRO A 113 -22.66 12.65 3.24
N ASP A 114 -23.59 13.49 2.80
CA ASP A 114 -24.95 13.51 3.34
C ASP A 114 -25.76 12.27 2.92
N SER A 115 -25.64 11.81 1.68
CA SER A 115 -26.25 10.55 1.24
C SER A 115 -25.68 9.31 1.97
N VAL A 116 -24.40 9.38 2.37
CA VAL A 116 -23.77 8.33 3.20
C VAL A 116 -24.36 8.34 4.61
N ARG A 117 -24.49 9.52 5.23
CA ARG A 117 -25.15 9.66 6.55
C ARG A 117 -26.58 9.13 6.51
N GLU A 118 -27.34 9.49 5.48
CA GLU A 118 -28.71 9.00 5.30
C GLU A 118 -28.77 7.46 5.18
N SER A 119 -27.85 6.87 4.42
CA SER A 119 -27.77 5.42 4.22
C SER A 119 -27.40 4.65 5.50
N LEU A 120 -26.57 5.24 6.36
CA LEU A 120 -26.13 4.65 7.64
C LEU A 120 -27.15 4.89 8.76
N GLY A 121 -27.90 5.98 8.73
CA GLY A 121 -28.80 6.39 9.79
C GLY A 121 -28.10 7.09 10.96
N PRO A 122 -28.87 7.65 11.92
CA PRO A 122 -28.35 8.54 12.95
C PRO A 122 -27.57 7.85 14.07
N GLU A 123 -27.69 6.52 14.20
CA GLU A 123 -27.06 5.75 15.28
C GLU A 123 -25.61 5.33 14.98
N ILE A 124 -25.16 5.48 13.74
CA ILE A 124 -23.79 5.20 13.31
C ILE A 124 -23.06 6.53 13.19
N ASP A 125 -21.91 6.64 13.86
CA ASP A 125 -21.16 7.87 13.89
C ASP A 125 -20.27 8.00 12.66
N PHE A 126 -20.72 8.78 11.68
CA PHE A 126 -20.00 9.07 10.45
C PHE A 126 -19.45 10.50 10.46
N ARG A 127 -18.13 10.63 10.35
CA ARG A 127 -17.40 11.90 10.40
C ARG A 127 -16.49 12.06 9.17
N ILE A 128 -16.23 13.33 8.84
CA ILE A 128 -15.32 13.72 7.76
C ILE A 128 -14.11 14.42 8.40
N ASP A 129 -12.89 13.99 8.04
CA ASP A 129 -11.63 14.61 8.46
C ASP A 129 -11.18 15.68 7.45
N GLY A 130 -11.45 16.94 7.79
CA GLY A 130 -10.97 18.12 7.07
C GLY A 130 -9.78 18.82 7.74
N THR A 131 -9.08 18.15 8.67
CA THR A 131 -8.08 18.81 9.54
C THR A 131 -6.66 18.81 8.98
N LEU A 132 -6.43 18.13 7.86
CA LEU A 132 -5.12 18.00 7.24
C LEU A 132 -4.68 19.27 6.49
N PRO A 133 -3.36 19.46 6.27
CA PRO A 133 -2.88 20.59 5.48
C PRO A 133 -3.55 20.64 4.11
N LEU A 134 -3.88 21.84 3.63
CA LEU A 134 -4.56 22.03 2.34
C LEU A 134 -3.85 21.28 1.21
N GLY A 135 -4.54 20.29 0.63
CA GLY A 135 -4.06 19.45 -0.48
C GLY A 135 -3.49 18.08 -0.06
N ALA A 136 -3.27 17.84 1.24
CA ALA A 136 -2.92 16.52 1.78
C ALA A 136 -4.18 15.69 2.04
N CYS A 137 -4.01 14.37 2.16
CA CYS A 137 -5.12 13.45 2.43
C CYS A 137 -4.90 12.49 3.60
N GLN A 138 -6.02 12.02 4.17
CA GLN A 138 -6.05 10.86 5.03
C GLN A 138 -5.99 9.63 4.15
N HIS A 139 -4.83 8.99 4.06
CA HIS A 139 -4.63 7.87 3.15
C HIS A 139 -4.51 6.51 3.86
N GLN A 140 -4.59 6.52 5.19
CA GLN A 140 -4.71 5.32 6.03
C GLN A 140 -6.03 4.58 5.76
N LYS A 141 -5.97 3.24 5.64
CA LYS A 141 -7.13 2.35 5.61
C LYS A 141 -7.03 1.37 6.76
N ILE A 142 -7.81 1.61 7.81
CA ILE A 142 -7.77 0.83 9.05
C ILE A 142 -9.19 0.45 9.44
N LEU A 143 -9.41 -0.82 9.77
CA LEU A 143 -10.61 -1.31 10.43
C LEU A 143 -10.22 -1.96 11.75
N VAL A 144 -10.74 -1.45 12.86
CA VAL A 144 -10.52 -1.98 14.21
C VAL A 144 -11.84 -2.55 14.73
N ILE A 145 -11.80 -3.76 15.28
CA ILE A 145 -12.96 -4.43 15.87
C ILE A 145 -12.61 -4.78 17.31
N ASP A 146 -13.39 -4.22 18.24
CA ASP A 146 -13.33 -4.45 19.69
C ASP A 146 -11.93 -4.25 20.32
N ASP A 147 -11.05 -3.47 19.69
CA ASP A 147 -9.60 -3.36 19.97
C ASP A 147 -8.84 -4.71 19.93
N ALA A 148 -9.50 -5.81 19.55
CA ALA A 148 -8.98 -7.17 19.60
C ALA A 148 -8.27 -7.56 18.30
N ILE A 149 -8.83 -7.16 17.16
CA ILE A 149 -8.22 -7.34 15.84
C ILE A 149 -8.27 -6.05 15.03
N ALA A 150 -7.33 -5.91 14.11
CA ALA A 150 -7.31 -4.80 13.18
C ALA A 150 -6.82 -5.20 11.80
N PHE A 151 -7.43 -4.60 10.78
CA PHE A 151 -7.01 -4.67 9.38
C PHE A 151 -6.31 -3.38 9.00
N SER A 152 -5.19 -3.47 8.27
CA SER A 152 -4.49 -2.32 7.70
C SER A 152 -3.84 -2.68 6.36
N GLY A 153 -3.87 -1.76 5.39
CA GLY A 153 -3.28 -1.99 4.06
C GLY A 153 -3.75 -0.99 3.01
N GLY A 154 -3.87 -1.46 1.76
CA GLY A 154 -4.15 -0.61 0.60
C GLY A 154 -5.63 -0.43 0.24
N SER A 155 -6.55 -1.26 0.74
CA SER A 155 -7.96 -1.25 0.31
C SER A 155 -8.89 -0.48 1.24
N ASP A 156 -9.66 0.45 0.68
CA ASP A 156 -10.85 1.06 1.31
C ASP A 156 -12.10 0.16 1.13
N PHE A 157 -13.22 0.54 1.77
CA PHE A 157 -14.54 -0.04 1.52
C PHE A 157 -15.26 0.75 0.42
N GLU A 158 -15.02 0.36 -0.82
CA GLU A 158 -15.57 0.99 -2.02
C GLU A 158 -16.09 -0.10 -2.97
N VAL A 159 -17.12 0.23 -3.76
CA VAL A 159 -17.80 -0.72 -4.67
C VAL A 159 -16.86 -1.33 -5.70
N ASN A 160 -15.79 -0.63 -6.07
CA ASN A 160 -14.81 -1.04 -7.08
C ASN A 160 -13.48 -1.57 -6.49
N ARG A 161 -13.52 -2.13 -5.27
CA ARG A 161 -12.34 -2.72 -4.60
C ARG A 161 -12.38 -4.25 -4.57
N TRP A 162 -13.54 -4.86 -4.79
CA TRP A 162 -13.69 -6.30 -4.79
C TRP A 162 -13.06 -6.92 -6.06
N ASP A 163 -12.17 -7.89 -5.90
CA ASP A 163 -11.65 -8.74 -6.97
C ASP A 163 -11.06 -10.02 -6.36
N THR A 164 -10.75 -11.02 -7.20
CA THR A 164 -10.10 -12.27 -6.79
C THR A 164 -8.73 -12.41 -7.46
N PRO A 165 -7.82 -13.24 -6.93
CA PRO A 165 -6.51 -13.49 -7.54
C PRO A 165 -6.55 -14.03 -8.97
N ALA A 166 -7.70 -14.55 -9.41
CA ALA A 166 -7.88 -14.97 -10.80
C ALA A 166 -7.92 -13.79 -11.79
N HIS A 167 -8.29 -12.58 -11.32
CA HIS A 167 -8.46 -11.36 -12.10
C HIS A 167 -9.09 -11.61 -13.47
N ARG A 168 -10.21 -12.36 -13.52
CA ARG A 168 -10.88 -12.69 -14.78
C ARG A 168 -11.17 -11.41 -15.56
N ASP A 169 -10.96 -11.39 -16.88
CA ASP A 169 -11.19 -10.21 -17.71
C ASP A 169 -12.56 -9.55 -17.51
N ARG A 170 -13.57 -10.41 -17.39
CA ARG A 170 -14.93 -10.08 -16.98
C ARG A 170 -15.31 -11.01 -15.84
N ASP A 171 -15.50 -10.45 -14.66
CA ASP A 171 -16.09 -11.16 -13.53
C ASP A 171 -17.47 -10.54 -13.27
N PRO A 172 -18.56 -11.32 -13.31
CA PRO A 172 -19.91 -10.78 -13.18
C PRO A 172 -20.17 -10.09 -11.83
N ARG A 173 -19.33 -10.35 -10.82
CA ARG A 173 -19.40 -9.74 -9.49
C ARG A 173 -18.78 -8.35 -9.43
N ARG A 174 -17.91 -7.97 -10.38
CA ARG A 174 -17.26 -6.66 -10.43
C ARG A 174 -18.15 -5.62 -11.13
N ARG A 175 -19.20 -5.21 -10.43
CA ARG A 175 -20.23 -4.27 -10.91
C ARG A 175 -20.31 -3.04 -10.02
N LEU A 176 -20.37 -1.87 -10.64
CA LEU A 176 -20.77 -0.65 -9.97
C LEU A 176 -22.28 -0.66 -9.68
N PRO A 177 -22.78 0.17 -8.75
CA PRO A 177 -24.22 0.36 -8.55
C PRO A 177 -25.00 0.74 -9.82
N SER A 178 -24.33 1.38 -10.79
CA SER A 178 -24.87 1.69 -12.12
C SER A 178 -25.07 0.46 -13.02
N GLY A 179 -24.52 -0.71 -12.66
CA GLY A 179 -24.48 -1.93 -13.47
C GLY A 179 -23.25 -2.05 -14.38
N GLU A 180 -22.44 -0.99 -14.48
CA GLU A 180 -21.21 -0.98 -15.28
C GLU A 180 -20.11 -1.88 -14.70
N ASP A 181 -19.32 -2.49 -15.57
CA ASP A 181 -18.11 -3.23 -15.17
C ASP A 181 -16.99 -2.26 -14.76
N TYR A 182 -16.23 -2.62 -13.72
CA TYR A 182 -14.96 -1.95 -13.41
C TYR A 182 -13.73 -2.83 -13.69
N PRO A 183 -12.54 -2.22 -13.91
CA PRO A 183 -11.30 -2.95 -14.20
C PRO A 183 -10.88 -3.92 -13.09
N PRO A 184 -10.17 -5.02 -13.42
CA PRO A 184 -9.56 -5.87 -12.42
C PRO A 184 -8.56 -5.07 -11.58
N ARG A 185 -8.50 -5.39 -10.29
CA ARG A 185 -7.74 -4.64 -9.30
C ARG A 185 -7.03 -5.61 -8.36
N HIS A 186 -5.77 -5.31 -8.10
CA HIS A 186 -4.96 -6.04 -7.15
C HIS A 186 -4.64 -5.17 -5.93
N ASP A 187 -4.91 -5.69 -4.73
CA ASP A 187 -4.62 -5.01 -3.46
C ASP A 187 -4.30 -6.01 -2.36
N VAL A 188 -3.72 -5.53 -1.26
CA VAL A 188 -3.32 -6.38 -0.13
C VAL A 188 -3.64 -5.69 1.20
N MET A 189 -4.25 -6.46 2.11
CA MET A 189 -4.50 -6.07 3.50
C MET A 189 -3.80 -7.04 4.45
N MET A 190 -3.42 -6.56 5.63
CA MET A 190 -2.92 -7.39 6.73
C MET A 190 -3.92 -7.33 7.88
N LEU A 191 -4.26 -8.50 8.43
CA LEU A 191 -5.02 -8.67 9.66
C LEU A 191 -4.06 -9.05 10.79
N VAL A 192 -4.14 -8.36 11.92
CA VAL A 192 -3.37 -8.61 13.14
C VAL A 192 -4.29 -8.63 14.36
N ASP A 193 -3.86 -9.30 15.43
CA ASP A 193 -4.52 -9.32 16.73
C ASP A 193 -3.63 -8.75 17.86
N ARG A 194 -4.11 -8.82 19.10
CA ARG A 194 -3.40 -8.45 20.34
C ARG A 194 -2.87 -7.01 20.32
N ASP A 195 -1.67 -6.79 20.86
CA ASP A 195 -1.04 -5.48 21.02
C ASP A 195 -0.85 -4.75 19.69
N ALA A 196 -0.62 -5.47 18.59
CA ALA A 196 -0.55 -4.87 17.26
C ALA A 196 -1.92 -4.29 16.82
N ALA A 197 -3.03 -4.97 17.15
CA ALA A 197 -4.37 -4.46 16.90
C ALA A 197 -4.72 -3.28 17.81
N ARG A 198 -4.43 -3.38 19.11
CA ARG A 198 -4.57 -2.27 20.07
C ARG A 198 -3.75 -1.06 19.62
N ALA A 199 -2.61 -1.29 18.99
CA ALA A 199 -1.77 -0.20 18.51
C ALA A 199 -2.35 0.57 17.33
N LEU A 200 -3.05 -0.14 16.43
CA LEU A 200 -3.88 0.47 15.39
C LEU A 200 -5.12 1.14 15.98
N ALA A 201 -5.70 0.60 17.04
CA ALA A 201 -6.81 1.23 17.76
C ALA A 201 -6.42 2.58 18.36
N ASP A 202 -5.24 2.68 19.00
CA ASP A 202 -4.72 3.96 19.48
C ASP A 202 -4.51 4.96 18.35
N LEU A 203 -4.01 4.51 17.20
CA LEU A 203 -3.88 5.36 16.02
C LEU A 203 -5.25 5.84 15.53
N ALA A 204 -6.24 4.95 15.45
CA ALA A 204 -7.60 5.31 15.04
C ALA A 204 -8.25 6.30 16.01
N ARG A 205 -8.09 6.12 17.33
CA ARG A 205 -8.55 7.07 18.36
C ARG A 205 -7.86 8.42 18.25
N GLU A 206 -6.55 8.42 18.00
CA GLU A 206 -5.78 9.64 17.77
C GLU A 206 -6.32 10.42 16.56
N ARG A 207 -6.60 9.71 15.45
CA ARG A 207 -7.20 10.31 14.25
C ARG A 207 -8.58 10.87 14.53
N TRP A 208 -9.43 10.11 15.20
CA TRP A 208 -10.76 10.56 15.61
C TRP A 208 -10.67 11.85 16.41
N ARG A 209 -9.86 11.86 17.47
CA ARG A 209 -9.70 13.03 18.34
C ARG A 209 -9.17 14.25 17.60
N ARG A 210 -8.26 14.07 16.63
CA ARG A 210 -7.78 15.18 15.81
C ARG A 210 -8.88 15.75 14.91
N ALA A 211 -9.68 14.89 14.30
CA ALA A 211 -10.73 15.29 13.37
C ALA A 211 -11.94 15.92 14.07
N THR A 212 -12.30 15.43 15.26
CA THR A 212 -13.57 15.77 15.93
C THR A 212 -13.39 16.51 17.26
N GLY A 213 -12.20 16.44 17.88
CA GLY A 213 -11.97 16.89 19.26
C GLY A 213 -12.41 15.88 20.34
N GLU A 214 -13.09 14.79 19.96
CA GLU A 214 -13.65 13.82 20.90
C GLU A 214 -12.64 12.71 21.23
N SER A 215 -12.55 12.34 22.50
CA SER A 215 -11.73 11.19 22.92
C SER A 215 -12.62 9.95 23.01
N LEU A 216 -12.26 8.93 22.23
CA LEU A 216 -12.93 7.63 22.28
C LEU A 216 -12.37 6.78 23.42
N PRO A 217 -13.20 6.00 24.13
CA PRO A 217 -12.71 5.06 25.12
C PRO A 217 -11.91 3.94 24.45
N SER A 218 -10.99 3.33 25.20
CA SER A 218 -10.49 1.99 24.88
C SER A 218 -11.61 0.97 25.10
N ALA A 219 -11.62 -0.12 24.34
CA ALA A 219 -12.52 -1.22 24.70
C ALA A 219 -12.14 -1.77 26.08
N ASP A 220 -13.13 -1.93 26.96
CA ASP A 220 -12.94 -2.57 28.27
C ASP A 220 -12.81 -4.09 28.07
N GLY A 221 -11.83 -4.72 28.73
CA GLY A 221 -11.63 -6.17 28.73
C GLY A 221 -10.29 -6.61 28.14
N ASP A 222 -9.88 -7.82 28.54
CA ASP A 222 -8.80 -8.55 27.89
C ASP A 222 -9.40 -9.54 26.87
N PRO A 223 -9.67 -9.12 25.61
CA PRO A 223 -10.16 -10.02 24.58
C PRO A 223 -9.22 -11.22 24.34
N ASP A 224 -7.96 -11.16 24.78
CA ASP A 224 -7.00 -12.24 24.58
C ASP A 224 -7.23 -13.43 25.55
N GLY A 225 -8.07 -13.25 26.57
CA GLY A 225 -8.35 -14.26 27.60
C GLY A 225 -9.62 -15.10 27.39
N ASP A 226 -10.55 -14.67 26.54
CA ASP A 226 -11.82 -15.37 26.30
C ASP A 226 -12.00 -15.71 24.81
N PRO A 227 -11.86 -17.00 24.42
CA PRO A 227 -12.04 -17.46 23.04
C PRO A 227 -13.41 -17.10 22.44
N ASP A 228 -14.46 -16.96 23.27
CA ASP A 228 -15.80 -16.58 22.80
C ASP A 228 -15.87 -15.10 22.38
N LEU A 229 -14.88 -14.29 22.78
CA LEU A 229 -14.76 -12.87 22.43
C LEU A 229 -13.86 -12.61 21.23
N ASP A 230 -13.22 -13.64 20.65
CA ASP A 230 -12.27 -13.48 19.55
C ASP A 230 -12.98 -13.20 18.20
N PRO A 231 -12.89 -11.98 17.64
CA PRO A 231 -13.52 -11.64 16.38
C PRO A 231 -12.72 -12.17 15.16
N TRP A 232 -11.61 -12.91 15.37
CA TRP A 232 -10.85 -13.49 14.27
C TRP A 232 -11.74 -14.41 13.40
N PRO A 233 -11.68 -14.28 12.06
CA PRO A 233 -12.44 -15.14 11.16
C PRO A 233 -11.99 -16.61 11.27
N GLU A 234 -12.88 -17.52 11.67
CA GLU A 234 -12.56 -18.95 11.90
C GLU A 234 -11.99 -19.65 10.66
N SER A 235 -12.46 -19.26 9.47
CA SER A 235 -12.01 -19.85 8.20
C SER A 235 -10.61 -19.36 7.78
N LEU A 236 -10.03 -18.38 8.47
CA LEU A 236 -8.78 -17.75 8.09
C LEU A 236 -7.63 -18.26 8.96
N ALA A 237 -6.82 -19.15 8.39
CA ALA A 237 -5.59 -19.59 9.02
C ALA A 237 -4.55 -18.44 9.07
N PRO A 238 -3.85 -18.24 10.20
CA PRO A 238 -2.74 -17.29 10.26
C PRO A 238 -1.57 -17.76 9.38
N HIS A 239 -0.90 -16.80 8.76
CA HIS A 239 0.33 -17.03 7.98
C HIS A 239 1.58 -16.95 8.88
N LEU A 240 1.53 -16.15 9.94
CA LEU A 240 2.56 -16.01 10.96
C LEU A 240 1.89 -15.99 12.33
N THR A 241 2.58 -16.50 13.34
CA THR A 241 2.12 -16.51 14.73
C THR A 241 3.22 -16.05 15.67
N ASP A 242 2.84 -15.35 16.73
CA ASP A 242 3.74 -14.86 17.78
C ASP A 242 4.99 -14.12 17.24
N VAL A 243 4.75 -13.12 16.39
CA VAL A 243 5.79 -12.29 15.77
C VAL A 243 5.72 -10.84 16.25
N THR A 244 6.83 -10.12 16.08
CA THR A 244 6.89 -8.68 16.36
C THR A 244 6.49 -7.89 15.12
N VAL A 245 5.58 -6.92 15.30
CA VAL A 245 5.08 -6.03 14.25
C VAL A 245 5.48 -4.60 14.57
N GLY A 246 6.18 -3.95 13.65
CA GLY A 246 6.43 -2.52 13.67
C GLY A 246 5.33 -1.76 12.94
N LEU A 247 4.84 -0.68 13.55
CA LEU A 247 3.91 0.24 12.91
C LEU A 247 4.70 1.46 12.40
N ALA A 248 4.76 1.68 11.09
CA ALA A 248 5.43 2.83 10.50
C ALA A 248 4.41 3.81 9.93
N ARG A 249 4.60 5.11 10.18
CA ARG A 249 3.66 6.16 9.76
C ARG A 249 4.32 7.21 8.88
N THR A 250 3.47 7.90 8.14
CA THR A 250 3.75 9.25 7.63
C THR A 250 2.71 10.20 8.23
N ASP A 251 3.14 11.36 8.72
CA ASP A 251 2.26 12.42 9.21
C ASP A 251 2.90 13.78 8.91
N PRO A 252 2.25 14.68 8.16
CA PRO A 252 2.83 15.98 7.85
C PRO A 252 2.92 16.87 9.10
N PRO A 253 3.87 17.81 9.14
CA PRO A 253 3.94 18.76 10.23
C PRO A 253 2.72 19.69 10.20
N LEU A 254 2.03 19.81 11.33
CA LEU A 254 0.85 20.66 11.46
C LEU A 254 0.66 21.10 12.92
N ALA A 255 0.29 22.37 13.13
CA ALA A 255 -0.03 22.94 14.44
C ALA A 255 1.04 22.65 15.53
N GLY A 256 2.32 22.84 15.18
CA GLY A 256 3.45 22.61 16.10
C GLY A 256 3.90 21.15 16.23
N ARG A 257 3.14 20.17 15.68
CA ARG A 257 3.58 18.77 15.60
C ARG A 257 4.70 18.62 14.56
N PRO A 258 5.79 17.91 14.88
CA PRO A 258 6.84 17.61 13.90
C PRO A 258 6.33 16.63 12.85
N ALA A 259 7.01 16.59 11.70
CA ALA A 259 6.77 15.60 10.67
C ALA A 259 7.13 14.19 11.18
N VAL A 260 6.33 13.20 10.82
CA VAL A 260 6.62 11.77 11.01
C VAL A 260 6.97 11.18 9.65
N THR A 261 8.14 10.56 9.55
CA THR A 261 8.72 10.02 8.29
C THR A 261 9.18 8.57 8.44
N GLU A 262 8.63 7.85 9.42
CA GLU A 262 8.98 6.47 9.77
C GLU A 262 8.89 5.55 8.54
N SER A 263 7.81 5.66 7.75
CA SER A 263 7.60 4.89 6.53
C SER A 263 8.72 5.07 5.50
N ALA A 264 9.19 6.30 5.30
CA ALA A 264 10.30 6.60 4.38
C ALA A 264 11.63 6.06 4.90
N ALA A 265 11.88 6.25 6.19
CA ALA A 265 13.08 5.77 6.87
C ALA A 265 13.18 4.24 6.81
N LEU A 266 12.06 3.52 7.02
CA LEU A 266 12.02 2.06 6.93
C LEU A 266 12.30 1.55 5.52
N TYR A 267 11.74 2.18 4.47
CA TYR A 267 12.06 1.80 3.08
C TYR A 267 13.56 1.95 2.83
N ARG A 268 14.14 3.09 3.19
CA ARG A 268 15.56 3.36 2.97
C ARG A 268 16.46 2.40 3.75
N ALA A 269 16.15 2.14 5.02
CA ALA A 269 16.93 1.24 5.86
C ALA A 269 16.91 -0.19 5.33
N SER A 270 15.73 -0.71 5.02
CA SER A 270 15.56 -2.09 4.54
C SER A 270 16.10 -2.31 3.12
N ILE A 271 15.90 -1.37 2.19
CA ILE A 271 16.48 -1.45 0.83
C ILE A 271 18.00 -1.47 0.89
N ARG A 272 18.61 -0.57 1.69
CA ARG A 272 20.07 -0.48 1.78
C ARG A 272 20.71 -1.70 2.43
N ALA A 273 19.98 -2.35 3.34
CA ALA A 273 20.44 -3.55 4.01
C ALA A 273 20.10 -4.85 3.26
N ALA A 274 19.39 -4.78 2.14
CA ALA A 274 18.96 -5.97 1.39
C ALA A 274 20.13 -6.66 0.69
N GLU A 275 20.24 -7.97 0.83
CA GLU A 275 21.36 -8.79 0.37
C GLU A 275 20.99 -9.70 -0.81
N ARG A 276 19.78 -10.29 -0.84
CA ARG A 276 19.40 -11.31 -1.82
C ARG A 276 18.38 -10.79 -2.82
N PHE A 277 17.25 -10.28 -2.33
CA PHE A 277 16.21 -9.74 -3.19
C PHE A 277 15.34 -8.68 -2.51
N ILE A 278 14.79 -7.80 -3.34
CA ILE A 278 13.79 -6.80 -2.98
C ILE A 278 12.59 -7.03 -3.90
N TYR A 279 11.44 -7.39 -3.32
CA TYR A 279 10.15 -7.46 -4.00
C TYR A 279 9.27 -6.29 -3.57
N LEU A 280 8.77 -5.52 -4.53
CA LEU A 280 7.87 -4.39 -4.31
C LEU A 280 6.63 -4.50 -5.18
N GLU A 281 5.45 -4.35 -4.60
CA GLU A 281 4.22 -4.02 -5.33
C GLU A 281 3.80 -2.61 -4.92
N ASN A 282 3.63 -1.73 -5.89
CA ASN A 282 3.18 -0.38 -5.59
C ASN A 282 2.33 0.23 -6.69
N GLN A 283 1.39 1.09 -6.31
CA GLN A 283 0.61 1.85 -7.27
C GLN A 283 1.47 2.86 -8.04
N TYR A 284 2.43 3.49 -7.36
CA TYR A 284 3.27 4.55 -7.91
C TYR A 284 4.75 4.27 -7.69
N LEU A 285 5.60 4.85 -8.53
CA LEU A 285 7.06 4.87 -8.39
C LEU A 285 7.57 6.23 -8.88
N THR A 286 7.51 7.23 -8.02
CA THR A 286 7.88 8.62 -8.34
C THR A 286 8.81 9.27 -7.31
N SER A 287 9.08 8.60 -6.18
CA SER A 287 9.96 9.10 -5.12
C SER A 287 11.45 8.94 -5.47
N PRO A 288 12.22 10.04 -5.61
CA PRO A 288 13.66 9.96 -5.82
C PRO A 288 14.41 9.34 -4.64
N VAL A 289 13.90 9.50 -3.41
CA VAL A 289 14.53 8.97 -2.19
C VAL A 289 14.61 7.45 -2.22
N VAL A 290 13.51 6.81 -2.63
CA VAL A 290 13.46 5.35 -2.75
C VAL A 290 14.27 4.88 -3.96
N ALA A 291 14.14 5.57 -5.10
CA ALA A 291 14.88 5.17 -6.30
C ALA A 291 16.40 5.35 -6.18
N GLU A 292 16.88 6.33 -5.43
CA GLU A 292 18.32 6.47 -5.13
C GLU A 292 18.82 5.27 -4.32
N ALA A 293 18.11 4.86 -3.27
CA ALA A 293 18.48 3.68 -2.48
C ALA A 293 18.48 2.39 -3.33
N LEU A 294 17.50 2.22 -4.22
CA LEU A 294 17.46 1.09 -5.16
C LEU A 294 18.62 1.16 -6.16
N ALA A 295 18.92 2.34 -6.71
CA ALA A 295 20.01 2.54 -7.66
C ALA A 295 21.39 2.28 -7.04
N GLU A 296 21.61 2.70 -5.78
CA GLU A 296 22.80 2.37 -5.00
C GLU A 296 23.00 0.85 -4.98
N ARG A 297 21.96 0.09 -4.58
CA ARG A 297 22.01 -1.39 -4.52
C ARG A 297 22.21 -2.05 -5.89
N LEU A 298 21.57 -1.53 -6.95
CA LEU A 298 21.72 -2.05 -8.32
C LEU A 298 23.12 -1.86 -8.89
N ALA A 299 23.85 -0.83 -8.44
CA ALA A 299 25.19 -0.53 -8.91
C ALA A 299 26.28 -1.41 -8.25
N GLU A 300 25.93 -2.16 -7.21
CA GLU A 300 26.88 -2.97 -6.46
C GLU A 300 27.11 -4.36 -7.08
N PRO A 301 28.35 -4.87 -7.13
CA PRO A 301 28.66 -6.19 -7.68
C PRO A 301 27.87 -7.33 -7.05
N ASP A 302 27.61 -7.28 -5.74
CA ASP A 302 26.88 -8.30 -4.97
C ASP A 302 25.53 -7.78 -4.45
N GLY A 303 24.93 -6.81 -5.16
CA GLY A 303 23.60 -6.28 -4.86
C GLY A 303 22.45 -7.29 -5.06
N PRO A 304 21.28 -7.02 -4.46
CA PRO A 304 20.11 -7.90 -4.53
C PRO A 304 19.43 -7.85 -5.90
N GLU A 305 18.67 -8.89 -6.22
CA GLU A 305 17.69 -8.84 -7.31
C GLU A 305 16.53 -7.93 -6.94
N ILE A 306 16.05 -7.08 -7.86
CA ILE A 306 14.99 -6.12 -7.58
C ILE A 306 13.82 -6.35 -8.53
N VAL A 307 12.66 -6.70 -7.98
CA VAL A 307 11.42 -6.89 -8.71
C VAL A 307 10.38 -5.87 -8.23
N ILE A 308 9.86 -5.07 -9.17
CA ILE A 308 8.86 -4.05 -8.91
C ILE A 308 7.64 -4.30 -9.80
N VAL A 309 6.49 -4.58 -9.19
CA VAL A 309 5.20 -4.74 -9.86
C VAL A 309 4.43 -3.43 -9.74
N LEU A 310 4.03 -2.85 -10.88
CA LEU A 310 3.34 -1.57 -10.98
C LEU A 310 2.08 -1.69 -11.84
N SER A 311 1.15 -0.76 -11.68
CA SER A 311 0.09 -0.56 -12.67
C SER A 311 0.68 -0.11 -14.00
N GLU A 312 0.21 -0.63 -15.14
CA GLU A 312 0.67 -0.15 -16.46
C GLU A 312 0.44 1.36 -16.58
N ARG A 313 -0.75 1.82 -16.16
CA ARG A 313 -1.18 3.22 -16.22
C ARG A 313 -1.94 3.58 -14.95
N SER A 314 -1.85 4.83 -14.55
CA SER A 314 -2.66 5.34 -13.45
C SER A 314 -4.17 5.37 -13.82
N PRO A 315 -5.08 5.21 -12.85
CA PRO A 315 -6.51 5.09 -13.13
C PRO A 315 -7.13 6.41 -13.61
N SER A 316 -6.76 7.54 -13.00
CA SER A 316 -7.31 8.86 -13.31
C SER A 316 -6.49 9.61 -14.36
N GLY A 317 -7.12 10.53 -15.09
CA GLY A 317 -6.43 11.39 -16.06
C GLY A 317 -5.39 12.31 -15.41
N PHE A 318 -5.68 12.82 -14.22
CA PHE A 318 -4.76 13.65 -13.44
C PHE A 318 -3.50 12.89 -13.02
N ASP A 319 -3.66 11.66 -12.52
CA ASP A 319 -2.52 10.82 -12.14
C ASP A 319 -1.68 10.40 -13.35
N ARG A 320 -2.30 10.16 -14.50
CA ARG A 320 -1.58 9.90 -15.76
C ARG A 320 -0.73 11.09 -16.19
N LEU A 321 -1.24 12.32 -16.00
CA LEU A 321 -0.48 13.52 -16.31
C LEU A 321 0.70 13.69 -15.35
N THR A 322 0.48 13.44 -14.06
CA THR A 322 1.41 13.71 -12.96
C THR A 322 2.33 12.52 -12.64
N MET A 323 1.78 11.47 -12.04
CA MET A 323 2.50 10.30 -11.56
C MET A 323 3.17 9.52 -12.69
N ASP A 324 2.44 9.19 -13.77
CA ASP A 324 3.03 8.42 -14.87
C ASP A 324 4.15 9.21 -15.56
N SER A 325 4.12 10.56 -15.48
CA SER A 325 5.17 11.40 -16.01
C SER A 325 6.46 11.38 -15.21
N ALA A 326 6.36 11.58 -13.89
CA ALA A 326 7.51 11.49 -12.99
C ALA A 326 8.12 10.08 -13.01
N ARG A 327 7.27 9.05 -13.03
CA ARG A 327 7.68 7.63 -13.06
C ARG A 327 8.62 7.27 -14.20
N ARG A 328 8.46 7.89 -15.38
CA ARG A 328 9.30 7.59 -16.55
C ARG A 328 10.78 7.91 -16.31
N GLY A 329 11.09 9.02 -15.65
CA GLY A 329 12.46 9.42 -15.34
C GLY A 329 13.14 8.45 -14.40
N LEU A 330 12.45 8.08 -13.32
CA LEU A 330 12.96 7.14 -12.33
C LEU A 330 13.24 5.76 -12.93
N ILE A 331 12.32 5.22 -13.74
CA ILE A 331 12.52 3.91 -14.37
C ILE A 331 13.77 3.91 -15.27
N ARG A 332 14.01 4.98 -16.03
CA ARG A 332 15.23 5.10 -16.85
C ARG A 332 16.48 5.20 -15.99
N ALA A 333 16.43 5.96 -14.90
CA ALA A 333 17.56 6.09 -13.98
C ALA A 333 17.90 4.75 -13.32
N LEU A 334 16.90 4.00 -12.84
CA LEU A 334 17.09 2.65 -12.29
C LEU A 334 17.69 1.68 -13.32
N ARG A 335 17.17 1.67 -14.56
CA ARG A 335 17.73 0.84 -15.65
C ARG A 335 19.17 1.20 -16.02
N ARG A 336 19.56 2.47 -15.90
CA ARG A 336 20.96 2.91 -16.10
C ARG A 336 21.87 2.50 -14.94
N ALA A 337 21.33 2.48 -13.72
CA ALA A 337 22.06 2.06 -12.53
C ALA A 337 22.26 0.54 -12.46
N ASP A 338 21.36 -0.24 -13.07
CA ASP A 338 21.44 -1.69 -13.14
C ASP A 338 22.56 -2.16 -14.07
N ARG A 339 23.75 -2.35 -13.50
CA ARG A 339 24.96 -2.83 -14.22
C ARG A 339 25.01 -4.35 -14.34
N PHE A 340 24.14 -5.07 -13.63
CA PHE A 340 24.23 -6.52 -13.44
C PHE A 340 22.96 -7.28 -13.86
N ASP A 341 22.05 -6.61 -14.57
CA ASP A 341 20.76 -7.16 -15.05
C ASP A 341 19.91 -7.77 -13.91
N ARG A 342 19.80 -7.04 -12.79
CA ARG A 342 19.08 -7.45 -11.59
C ARG A 342 17.70 -6.85 -11.46
N LEU A 343 17.35 -5.88 -12.30
CA LEU A 343 16.09 -5.14 -12.21
C LEU A 343 15.02 -5.72 -13.13
N ARG A 344 13.85 -6.00 -12.57
CA ARG A 344 12.61 -6.26 -13.32
C ARG A 344 11.53 -5.30 -12.85
N ILE A 345 11.02 -4.46 -13.76
CA ILE A 345 9.86 -3.59 -13.51
C ILE A 345 8.75 -4.02 -14.46
N VAL A 346 7.66 -4.54 -13.90
CA VAL A 346 6.62 -5.25 -14.65
C VAL A 346 5.23 -4.76 -14.31
N ALA A 347 4.29 -4.96 -15.23
CA ALA A 347 2.87 -4.67 -15.06
C ALA A 347 2.02 -5.92 -15.35
N PRO A 348 1.15 -6.33 -14.40
CA PRO A 348 0.34 -7.53 -14.56
C PRO A 348 -0.91 -7.27 -15.41
N HIS A 349 -1.31 -8.30 -16.12
CA HIS A 349 -2.44 -8.35 -17.03
C HIS A 349 -3.23 -9.63 -16.79
N THR A 350 -4.52 -9.58 -17.10
CA THR A 350 -5.41 -10.74 -17.11
C THR A 350 -5.01 -11.74 -18.21
N GLU A 351 -5.66 -12.90 -18.24
CA GLU A 351 -5.40 -13.93 -19.24
C GLU A 351 -5.56 -13.41 -20.69
N LYS A 352 -6.55 -12.54 -20.94
CA LYS A 352 -6.77 -11.94 -22.27
C LYS A 352 -6.09 -10.58 -22.45
N GLY A 353 -5.14 -10.22 -21.58
CA GLY A 353 -4.30 -9.04 -21.76
C GLY A 353 -4.95 -7.71 -21.34
N ARG A 354 -5.96 -7.72 -20.46
CA ARG A 354 -6.48 -6.49 -19.84
C ARG A 354 -5.54 -6.07 -18.69
N PRO A 355 -5.13 -4.79 -18.60
CA PRO A 355 -4.28 -4.34 -17.49
C PRO A 355 -4.97 -4.51 -16.14
N ILE A 356 -4.23 -5.02 -15.16
CA ILE A 356 -4.67 -5.11 -13.76
C ILE A 356 -4.20 -3.84 -13.03
N LEU A 357 -5.13 -3.19 -12.32
CA LEU A 357 -4.80 -2.03 -11.50
C LEU A 357 -4.14 -2.50 -10.20
N VAL A 358 -2.81 -2.41 -10.13
CA VAL A 358 -2.03 -2.65 -8.92
C VAL A 358 -2.19 -1.46 -7.97
N HIS A 359 -2.93 -1.67 -6.90
CA HIS A 359 -3.13 -0.71 -5.82
C HIS A 359 -2.44 -1.13 -4.51
N ALA A 360 -1.94 -2.36 -4.44
CA ALA A 360 -1.15 -2.85 -3.31
C ALA A 360 0.04 -1.92 -2.98
N LYS A 361 0.45 -1.89 -1.71
CA LYS A 361 1.70 -1.28 -1.24
C LYS A 361 2.43 -2.30 -0.36
N VAL A 362 3.12 -3.22 -1.02
CA VAL A 362 3.76 -4.38 -0.40
C VAL A 362 5.26 -4.32 -0.62
N ALA A 363 6.03 -4.70 0.40
CA ALA A 363 7.43 -5.04 0.24
C ALA A 363 7.75 -6.37 0.93
N ILE A 364 8.51 -7.23 0.25
CA ILE A 364 9.13 -8.41 0.84
C ILE A 364 10.63 -8.36 0.53
N ILE A 365 11.47 -8.38 1.57
CA ILE A 365 12.92 -8.24 1.43
C ILE A 365 13.60 -9.41 2.16
N ASP A 366 14.42 -10.18 1.44
CA ASP A 366 15.29 -11.26 1.94
C ASP A 366 14.62 -12.35 2.81
N GLU A 367 13.30 -12.51 2.69
CA GLU A 367 12.51 -13.32 3.61
C GLU A 367 12.73 -12.90 5.08
N ARG A 368 13.14 -11.65 5.30
CA ARG A 368 13.41 -11.03 6.60
C ARG A 368 12.36 -9.98 6.91
N LEU A 369 11.90 -9.21 5.92
CA LEU A 369 10.88 -8.17 6.11
C LEU A 369 9.67 -8.45 5.24
N LEU A 370 8.48 -8.39 5.84
CA LEU A 370 7.21 -8.19 5.16
C LEU A 370 6.65 -6.83 5.56
N ARG A 371 6.26 -6.01 4.59
CA ARG A 371 5.61 -4.72 4.83
C ARG A 371 4.34 -4.61 3.99
N ILE A 372 3.23 -4.23 4.61
CA ILE A 372 1.94 -3.98 3.96
C ILE A 372 1.36 -2.71 4.58
N GLY A 373 0.84 -1.80 3.76
CA GLY A 373 0.24 -0.59 4.28
C GLY A 373 -0.40 0.28 3.22
N SER A 374 -0.50 1.58 3.51
CA SER A 374 -1.08 2.57 2.62
C SER A 374 -0.03 3.40 1.86
N THR A 375 1.25 3.35 2.28
CA THR A 375 2.33 4.21 1.75
C THR A 375 2.71 3.89 0.30
N ASN A 376 2.41 4.80 -0.63
CA ASN A 376 2.91 4.72 -2.00
C ASN A 376 4.40 5.12 -2.12
N LEU A 377 5.10 4.68 -3.17
CA LEU A 377 6.46 5.12 -3.49
C LEU A 377 6.48 6.45 -4.25
N ASN A 378 5.75 7.44 -3.75
CA ASN A 378 5.71 8.82 -4.26
C ASN A 378 6.13 9.80 -3.15
N ASN A 379 6.31 11.08 -3.48
CA ASN A 379 6.77 12.04 -2.48
C ASN A 379 5.68 12.34 -1.44
N ARG A 380 4.43 12.39 -1.88
CA ARG A 380 3.31 12.72 -0.99
C ARG A 380 3.12 11.71 0.14
N SER A 381 3.14 10.42 -0.14
CA SER A 381 2.98 9.36 0.87
C SER A 381 4.18 9.27 1.82
N LEU A 382 5.32 9.88 1.47
CA LEU A 382 6.53 9.85 2.30
C LEU A 382 6.71 11.08 3.20
N GLY A 383 5.86 12.12 3.06
CA GLY A 383 5.97 13.31 3.92
C GLY A 383 4.82 14.32 3.93
N TYR A 384 3.79 14.13 3.11
CA TYR A 384 2.70 15.09 2.95
C TYR A 384 1.32 14.51 3.32
N ASP A 385 1.02 13.32 2.85
CA ASP A 385 -0.19 12.59 3.23
C ASP A 385 0.03 11.83 4.53
N THR A 386 -1.07 11.36 5.12
CA THR A 386 -1.00 10.53 6.32
C THR A 386 -1.14 9.06 5.95
N GLU A 387 -0.18 8.26 6.37
CA GLU A 387 -0.04 6.86 5.98
C GLU A 387 0.21 5.97 7.20
N CYS A 388 -0.06 4.67 7.07
CA CYS A 388 0.29 3.67 8.07
C CYS A 388 0.62 2.35 7.38
N ASP A 389 1.75 1.77 7.77
CA ASP A 389 2.21 0.47 7.32
C ASP A 389 2.49 -0.44 8.52
N LEU A 390 2.14 -1.71 8.37
CA LEU A 390 2.55 -2.79 9.27
C LEU A 390 3.77 -3.49 8.66
N ALA A 391 4.78 -3.69 9.47
CA ALA A 391 6.03 -4.32 9.07
C ALA A 391 6.41 -5.45 10.04
N VAL A 392 6.65 -6.64 9.52
CA VAL A 392 7.09 -7.81 10.29
C VAL A 392 8.54 -8.08 9.92
N GLU A 393 9.43 -7.96 10.89
CA GLU A 393 10.83 -8.37 10.76
C GLU A 393 11.01 -9.73 11.43
N VAL A 394 11.44 -10.71 10.64
CA VAL A 394 11.62 -12.09 11.04
C VAL A 394 13.10 -12.34 11.39
N PRO A 395 13.39 -12.89 12.58
CA PRO A 395 14.74 -13.27 12.97
C PRO A 395 15.39 -14.28 12.00
N ALA A 396 16.71 -14.24 11.89
CA ALA A 396 17.43 -15.11 10.96
C ALA A 396 17.29 -16.61 11.29
N ASP A 397 17.09 -16.94 12.57
CA ASP A 397 16.93 -18.27 13.15
C ASP A 397 15.49 -18.80 13.15
N ASP A 398 14.50 -17.96 12.86
CA ASP A 398 13.10 -18.38 12.72
C ASP A 398 12.81 -18.92 11.31
N ALA A 399 13.23 -20.15 11.05
CA ALA A 399 13.10 -20.79 9.74
C ALA A 399 11.65 -20.88 9.25
N GLU A 400 10.66 -21.06 10.14
CA GLU A 400 9.26 -21.21 9.75
C GLU A 400 8.64 -19.87 9.34
N ALA A 401 8.89 -18.79 10.09
CA ALA A 401 8.41 -17.47 9.69
C ALA A 401 9.06 -17.00 8.38
N ARG A 402 10.35 -17.32 8.15
CA ARG A 402 11.01 -17.05 6.86
C ARG A 402 10.39 -17.86 5.73
N ALA A 403 10.05 -19.13 5.97
CA ALA A 403 9.33 -19.95 5.01
C ALA A 403 7.92 -19.40 4.72
N ALA A 404 7.22 -18.86 5.72
CA ALA A 404 5.94 -18.19 5.55
C ALA A 404 6.05 -16.94 4.65
N LEU A 405 7.05 -16.08 4.88
CA LEU A 405 7.34 -14.93 3.99
C LEU A 405 7.63 -15.38 2.56
N ARG A 406 8.37 -16.48 2.38
CA ARG A 406 8.61 -17.07 1.06
C ARG A 406 7.31 -17.57 0.40
N ARG A 407 6.43 -18.25 1.15
CA ARG A 407 5.13 -18.71 0.64
C ARG A 407 4.25 -17.52 0.21
N LEU A 408 4.27 -16.42 0.97
CA LEU A 408 3.59 -15.18 0.61
C LEU A 408 4.14 -14.57 -0.68
N LEU A 409 5.47 -14.45 -0.79
CA LEU A 409 6.14 -13.97 -2.02
C LEU A 409 5.75 -14.81 -3.23
N VAL A 410 5.82 -16.14 -3.11
CA VAL A 410 5.46 -17.08 -4.18
C VAL A 410 4.00 -16.90 -4.58
N ARG A 411 3.08 -16.75 -3.63
CA ARG A 411 1.66 -16.53 -3.92
C ARG A 411 1.42 -15.19 -4.65
N LEU A 412 2.09 -14.13 -4.22
CA LEU A 412 2.00 -12.82 -4.87
C LEU A 412 2.59 -12.83 -6.29
N LEU A 413 3.73 -13.47 -6.53
CA LEU A 413 4.29 -13.47 -7.89
C LEU A 413 3.60 -14.44 -8.84
N SER A 414 3.27 -15.65 -8.36
CA SER A 414 2.69 -16.70 -9.20
C SER A 414 1.31 -16.32 -9.74
N HIS A 415 0.47 -15.61 -8.97
CA HIS A 415 -0.84 -15.19 -9.45
C HIS A 415 -0.73 -14.16 -10.59
N HIS A 416 0.23 -13.24 -10.54
CA HIS A 416 0.49 -12.31 -11.66
C HIS A 416 0.82 -13.09 -12.94
N GLY A 417 1.68 -14.11 -12.83
CA GLY A 417 2.00 -15.03 -13.93
C GLY A 417 0.87 -15.93 -14.42
N GLY A 418 -0.20 -16.10 -13.62
CA GLY A 418 -1.20 -17.14 -13.87
C GLY A 418 -0.66 -18.56 -13.66
N CYS A 419 0.40 -18.70 -12.86
CA CYS A 419 1.08 -19.94 -12.57
C CYS A 419 0.60 -20.53 -11.23
N PRO A 420 0.45 -21.86 -11.10
CA PRO A 420 0.21 -22.48 -9.80
C PRO A 420 1.35 -22.17 -8.79
N PRO A 421 1.03 -21.80 -7.53
CA PRO A 421 2.04 -21.42 -6.54
C PRO A 421 3.07 -22.50 -6.24
N ASP A 422 2.68 -23.78 -6.26
CA ASP A 422 3.57 -24.92 -6.04
C ASP A 422 4.61 -25.05 -7.17
N VAL A 423 4.18 -24.90 -8.43
CA VAL A 423 5.05 -24.92 -9.60
C VAL A 423 6.04 -23.75 -9.57
N PHE A 424 5.55 -22.54 -9.28
CA PHE A 424 6.40 -21.36 -9.12
C PHE A 424 7.40 -21.54 -7.97
N GLY A 425 6.94 -22.02 -6.82
CA GLY A 425 7.77 -22.24 -5.63
C GLY A 425 8.88 -23.26 -5.85
N GLN A 426 8.58 -24.37 -6.54
CA GLN A 426 9.58 -25.37 -6.93
C GLN A 426 10.63 -24.77 -7.87
N ALA A 427 10.20 -24.00 -8.87
CA ALA A 427 11.12 -23.33 -9.79
C ALA A 427 12.01 -22.31 -9.07
N PHE A 428 11.45 -21.55 -8.13
CA PHE A 428 12.20 -20.59 -7.33
C PHE A 428 13.23 -21.27 -6.43
N ALA A 429 12.84 -22.35 -5.75
CA ALA A 429 13.76 -23.13 -4.93
C ALA A 429 14.90 -23.77 -5.76
N ALA A 430 14.58 -24.31 -6.94
CA ALA A 430 15.56 -24.95 -7.81
C ALA A 430 16.56 -23.96 -8.42
N ARG A 431 16.13 -22.73 -8.73
CA ARG A 431 16.96 -21.71 -9.38
C ARG A 431 17.70 -20.81 -8.39
N GLY A 432 17.18 -20.66 -7.17
CA GLY A 432 17.72 -19.75 -6.16
C GLY A 432 17.71 -18.27 -6.58
N SER A 433 16.94 -17.92 -7.62
CA SER A 433 16.95 -16.61 -8.25
C SER A 433 15.53 -16.22 -8.65
N LEU A 434 15.09 -15.05 -8.19
CA LEU A 434 13.78 -14.50 -8.48
C LEU A 434 13.70 -14.05 -9.94
N ARG A 435 14.74 -13.37 -10.46
CA ARG A 435 14.81 -12.96 -11.86
C ARG A 435 14.73 -14.16 -12.81
N ALA A 436 15.41 -15.26 -12.49
CA ALA A 436 15.39 -16.47 -13.31
C ALA A 436 14.00 -17.13 -13.36
N VAL A 437 13.14 -16.89 -12.37
CA VAL A 437 11.73 -17.30 -12.41
C VAL A 437 10.89 -16.30 -13.22
N LEU A 438 11.12 -15.00 -13.04
CA LEU A 438 10.42 -13.95 -13.81
C LEU A 438 10.71 -14.00 -15.31
N ASP A 439 11.91 -14.41 -15.71
CA ASP A 439 12.31 -14.48 -17.11
C ASP A 439 11.87 -15.77 -17.81
N ASP A 440 11.28 -16.74 -17.08
CA ASP A 440 10.78 -17.97 -17.70
C ASP A 440 9.35 -17.76 -18.23
N PRO A 441 9.15 -17.72 -19.57
CA PRO A 441 7.85 -17.45 -20.16
C PRO A 441 6.81 -18.54 -19.88
N ARG A 442 7.22 -19.73 -19.39
CA ARG A 442 6.30 -20.79 -18.96
C ARG A 442 5.66 -20.50 -17.60
N LEU A 443 6.34 -19.71 -16.76
CA LEU A 443 5.89 -19.33 -15.43
C LEU A 443 5.30 -17.91 -15.43
N MET A 444 5.92 -17.01 -16.19
CA MET A 444 5.59 -15.59 -16.25
C MET A 444 5.50 -15.14 -17.71
N PRO A 445 4.47 -15.58 -18.46
CA PRO A 445 4.33 -15.25 -19.88
C PRO A 445 4.17 -13.72 -20.06
N CYS A 446 4.77 -13.18 -21.12
CA CYS A 446 4.73 -11.74 -21.40
C CYS A 446 3.31 -11.20 -21.66
N SER A 447 2.34 -12.06 -21.97
CA SER A 447 0.92 -11.67 -22.08
C SER A 447 0.27 -11.38 -20.71
N ARG A 448 0.84 -11.93 -19.64
CA ARG A 448 0.38 -11.77 -18.24
C ARG A 448 1.23 -10.76 -17.48
N VAL A 449 2.55 -10.73 -17.73
CA VAL A 449 3.48 -9.89 -16.97
C VAL A 449 4.35 -9.12 -17.96
N CYS A 450 3.97 -7.88 -18.23
CA CYS A 450 4.58 -7.04 -19.26
C CYS A 450 5.71 -6.20 -18.66
N PRO A 451 6.93 -6.20 -19.24
CA PRO A 451 7.95 -5.22 -18.86
C PRO A 451 7.44 -3.79 -19.10
N LEU A 452 7.52 -2.93 -18.08
CA LEU A 452 7.04 -1.56 -18.22
C LEU A 452 8.05 -0.71 -18.99
N VAL A 453 7.77 -0.37 -20.25
CA VAL A 453 8.67 0.45 -21.07
C VAL A 453 8.25 1.92 -21.04
N PRO A 454 9.13 2.86 -20.63
CA PRO A 454 8.81 4.29 -20.65
C PRO A 454 8.48 4.78 -22.07
N SER A 455 7.30 5.38 -22.27
CA SER A 455 6.90 6.01 -23.54
C SER A 455 7.73 7.27 -23.87
N ARG A 456 7.61 7.78 -25.12
CA ARG A 456 8.33 8.97 -25.60
C ARG A 456 7.97 10.23 -24.79
N ARG A 457 8.97 11.10 -24.51
CA ARG A 457 8.83 12.30 -23.67
C ARG A 457 8.30 13.51 -24.46
N GLY A 458 7.08 13.94 -24.17
CA GLY A 458 6.57 15.25 -24.62
C GLY A 458 7.10 16.44 -23.79
N PRO A 459 6.92 17.70 -24.21
CA PRO A 459 7.34 18.89 -23.45
C PRO A 459 6.63 19.03 -22.09
N VAL A 460 5.30 18.83 -22.04
CA VAL A 460 4.50 18.91 -20.80
C VAL A 460 4.96 17.89 -19.77
N ALA A 461 5.20 16.66 -20.23
CA ALA A 461 5.75 15.57 -19.44
C ALA A 461 7.07 15.93 -18.74
N ARG A 462 7.99 16.62 -19.45
CA ARG A 462 9.28 17.06 -18.90
C ARG A 462 9.10 18.11 -17.81
N LEU A 463 8.16 19.04 -17.98
CA LEU A 463 7.86 20.06 -16.97
C LEU A 463 7.31 19.41 -15.69
N VAL A 464 6.36 18.49 -15.84
CA VAL A 464 5.75 17.77 -14.72
C VAL A 464 6.79 16.95 -13.95
N GLU A 465 7.66 16.24 -14.67
CA GLU A 465 8.79 15.49 -14.11
C GLU A 465 9.76 16.42 -13.37
N ALA A 466 10.18 17.54 -13.98
CA ALA A 466 11.15 18.47 -13.40
C ALA A 466 10.69 19.14 -12.10
N PHE A 467 9.39 19.39 -11.97
CA PHE A 467 8.79 20.07 -10.82
C PHE A 467 7.95 19.15 -9.93
N HIS A 468 7.93 17.84 -10.22
CA HIS A 468 7.08 16.84 -9.56
C HIS A 468 5.63 17.35 -9.41
N LEU A 469 5.05 17.93 -10.47
CA LEU A 469 3.74 18.58 -10.40
C LEU A 469 2.69 17.59 -9.90
N GLY A 470 1.94 18.02 -8.89
CA GLY A 470 1.00 17.14 -8.21
C GLY A 470 1.64 16.01 -7.41
N ASP A 471 2.92 16.05 -6.97
CA ASP A 471 3.57 15.11 -6.04
C ASP A 471 4.47 15.86 -5.02
N PRO A 472 3.89 16.64 -4.09
CA PRO A 472 4.66 17.44 -3.13
C PRO A 472 5.33 16.60 -2.04
N VAL A 473 6.41 17.12 -1.47
CA VAL A 473 7.16 16.45 -0.40
C VAL A 473 6.61 16.83 0.98
N SER A 474 6.06 18.04 1.11
CA SER A 474 5.59 18.58 2.39
C SER A 474 4.59 19.72 2.20
N PRO A 475 3.92 20.19 3.28
CA PRO A 475 3.07 21.38 3.18
C PRO A 475 3.81 22.63 2.70
N ALA A 476 5.13 22.72 2.91
CA ALA A 476 5.93 23.89 2.53
C ALA A 476 6.15 24.05 1.02
N ASP A 477 5.98 22.98 0.23
CA ASP A 477 6.19 22.96 -1.23
C ASP A 477 4.97 22.50 -2.05
N ALA A 478 3.89 22.10 -1.37
CA ALA A 478 2.59 21.77 -1.97
C ALA A 478 2.15 22.77 -3.03
N TRP A 479 2.14 24.06 -2.69
CA TRP A 479 1.69 25.17 -3.53
C TRP A 479 2.85 26.02 -4.08
N ARG A 480 4.09 25.53 -3.95
CA ARG A 480 5.31 26.21 -4.38
C ARG A 480 6.23 25.25 -5.11
N PRO A 481 5.84 24.74 -6.30
CA PRO A 481 6.54 23.65 -6.98
C PRO A 481 8.02 23.95 -7.28
N TRP A 482 8.39 25.22 -7.47
CA TRP A 482 9.79 25.65 -7.64
C TRP A 482 10.68 25.38 -6.41
N ARG A 483 10.11 25.15 -5.22
CA ARG A 483 10.86 24.78 -4.00
C ARG A 483 11.14 23.28 -3.88
N ARG A 484 10.44 22.42 -4.64
CA ARG A 484 10.49 20.96 -4.52
C ARG A 484 11.86 20.38 -4.79
N ARG A 485 12.58 20.89 -5.80
CA ARG A 485 13.97 20.47 -6.07
C ARG A 485 14.87 20.62 -4.85
N LYS A 486 14.80 21.76 -4.16
CA LYS A 486 15.58 22.02 -2.96
C LYS A 486 15.13 21.14 -1.78
N ALA A 487 13.82 20.87 -1.67
CA ALA A 487 13.29 19.97 -0.65
C ALA A 487 13.76 18.52 -0.89
N LEU A 488 13.67 18.03 -2.12
CA LEU A 488 14.13 16.70 -2.51
C LEU A 488 15.64 16.51 -2.30
N ARG A 489 16.47 17.52 -2.60
CA ARG A 489 17.92 17.47 -2.28
C ARG A 489 18.24 17.44 -0.78
N ARG A 490 17.30 17.81 0.09
CA ARG A 490 17.47 17.72 1.55
C ARG A 490 17.04 16.37 2.10
N VAL A 491 16.10 15.70 1.42
CA VAL A 491 15.53 14.42 1.84
C VAL A 491 16.24 13.23 1.15
N GLY A 492 16.64 13.40 -0.11
CA GLY A 492 17.46 12.50 -0.92
C GLY A 492 18.88 13.03 -1.08
N GLY A 493 19.84 12.12 -1.15
CA GLY A 493 21.25 12.36 -0.95
C GLY A 493 22.05 12.78 -2.19
N SER A 494 21.51 12.96 -3.39
CA SER A 494 22.31 13.43 -4.54
C SER A 494 21.46 13.79 -5.76
N GLY A 495 22.07 14.44 -6.76
CA GLY A 495 21.49 14.83 -8.05
C GLY A 495 21.10 13.68 -8.99
N PHE A 496 20.55 12.58 -8.46
CA PHE A 496 20.16 11.36 -9.19
C PHE A 496 19.33 11.62 -10.47
N LEU A 497 18.49 12.67 -10.47
CA LEU A 497 17.67 13.07 -11.63
C LEU A 497 18.26 14.23 -12.46
N GLU A 498 19.38 14.84 -12.04
CA GLU A 498 19.89 16.10 -12.63
C GLU A 498 20.73 15.90 -13.88
N GLU A 499 21.39 14.73 -14.03
CA GLU A 499 22.15 14.39 -15.25
C GLU A 499 21.28 14.37 -16.52
N ASP A 500 19.97 14.12 -16.40
CA ASP A 500 19.05 14.03 -17.54
C ASP A 500 18.63 15.41 -18.10
N THR A 501 18.98 16.50 -17.41
CA THR A 501 18.66 17.88 -17.86
C THR A 501 19.82 18.61 -18.53
N ALA A 502 21.06 18.10 -18.38
CA ALA A 502 22.26 18.81 -18.84
C ALA A 502 22.83 18.29 -20.18
N SER A 503 22.41 17.13 -20.68
CA SER A 503 22.95 16.54 -21.91
C SER A 503 21.98 16.65 -23.09
N GLN A 504 21.89 17.83 -23.71
CA GLN A 504 21.70 17.99 -25.16
C GLN A 504 21.81 19.48 -25.57
N PRO A 505 22.95 19.92 -26.11
CA PRO A 505 22.95 21.01 -27.08
C PRO A 505 22.81 20.38 -28.48
N GLU A 506 21.69 20.62 -29.17
CA GLU A 506 21.62 20.47 -30.62
C GLU A 506 22.61 21.46 -31.25
N LYS A 507 23.81 20.98 -31.62
CA LYS A 507 24.63 21.67 -32.60
C LYS A 507 24.06 21.34 -33.98
N ALA A 508 23.23 22.25 -34.51
CA ALA A 508 22.95 22.32 -35.93
C ALA A 508 24.25 22.69 -36.66
N ALA A 509 24.92 21.71 -37.26
CA ALA A 509 25.96 21.94 -38.25
C ALA A 509 25.29 22.04 -39.63
N LEU A 510 25.02 23.28 -40.06
CA LEU A 510 24.77 23.62 -41.45
C LEU A 510 26.09 23.49 -42.22
N GLY A 511 26.23 22.39 -42.97
CA GLY A 511 27.22 22.29 -44.04
C GLY A 511 26.52 22.60 -45.36
N ALA A 512 26.80 23.79 -45.92
CA ALA A 512 26.51 24.10 -47.31
C ALA A 512 27.74 23.73 -48.15
N SER A 513 27.51 22.92 -49.18
CA SER A 513 28.24 22.96 -50.45
C SER A 513 27.19 22.95 -51.55
#